data_AF-A0A8C4PXK6-F1
#
_entry.id   AF-A0A8C4PXK6-F1
#
_cell.length_a   1.000
_cell.length_b   1.000
_cell.length_c   1.000
_cell.angle_alpha   90.00
_cell.angle_beta   90.00
_cell.angle_gamma   90.00
#
_symmetry.space_group_name_H-M   'P 1'
#
loop_
_entity.id
_entity.type
_entity.pdbx_description
1 polymer ?
#
loop_
_entity_poly.entity_id
_entity_poly.type
_entity_poly.pdbx_seq_one_letter_code
_entity_poly.pdbx_strand_id
1 'polypeptide(L)' 'MDPACRSPEPWFDLSTIERRLATRTYTKLAEFVGDITKMFDNCRYYNPPESTFVKCAEVLETSFVQKLKAFKANR' A
#
# COMPACT_ATOMS: atom_id res chain seq x y z
N MET A 1 13.25 -11.71 19.67
CA MET A 1 12.87 -10.88 18.51
C MET A 1 13.93 -11.09 17.45
N ASP A 2 13.59 -11.79 16.37
CA ASP A 2 14.53 -12.24 15.34
C ASP A 2 15.04 -11.06 14.48
N PRO A 3 16.36 -10.85 14.33
CA PRO A 3 16.96 -9.87 13.42
C PRO A 3 16.56 -10.04 11.95
N ALA A 4 16.10 -11.23 11.54
CA ALA A 4 15.58 -11.53 10.20
C ALA A 4 14.15 -11.02 9.95
N CYS A 5 13.45 -10.51 10.98
CA CYS A 5 12.09 -9.96 10.87
C CYS A 5 12.07 -8.46 10.43
N ARG A 6 13.24 -7.90 10.11
CA ARG A 6 13.31 -6.60 9.42
C ARG A 6 13.15 -6.85 7.93
N SER A 7 11.96 -6.60 7.40
CA SER A 7 11.78 -6.42 5.96
C SER A 7 12.87 -5.49 5.43
N PRO A 8 13.67 -5.89 4.43
CA PRO A 8 14.67 -5.03 3.79
C PRO A 8 14.05 -3.91 2.95
N GLU A 9 12.71 -3.84 2.90
CA GLU A 9 11.95 -2.90 2.10
C GLU A 9 11.47 -1.72 2.97
N PRO A 10 11.53 -0.47 2.46
CA PRO A 10 11.09 0.71 3.20
C PRO A 10 9.61 0.60 3.59
N TRP A 11 9.28 1.09 4.77
CA TRP A 11 7.89 1.22 5.20
C TRP A 11 7.16 2.16 4.25
N PHE A 12 6.11 1.65 3.63
CA PHE A 12 5.25 2.42 2.75
C PHE A 12 4.06 2.93 3.54
N ASP A 13 3.95 4.25 3.61
CA ASP A 13 2.78 4.96 4.09
C ASP A 13 2.29 5.92 2.99
N LEU A 14 1.09 6.46 3.15
CA LEU A 14 0.49 7.35 2.16
C LEU A 14 1.35 8.59 1.88
N SER A 15 2.05 9.15 2.88
CA SER A 15 2.90 10.33 2.70
C SER A 15 4.13 10.03 1.84
N THR A 16 4.70 8.84 2.01
CA THR A 16 5.82 8.35 1.20
C THR A 16 5.38 8.05 -0.23
N ILE A 17 4.21 7.43 -0.39
CA ILE A 17 3.64 7.12 -1.70
C ILE A 17 3.27 8.41 -2.44
N GLU A 18 2.68 9.39 -1.75
CA GLU A 18 2.35 10.72 -2.28
C GLU A 18 3.60 11.46 -2.74
N ARG A 19 4.65 11.48 -1.91
CA ARG A 19 5.94 12.08 -2.27
C ARG A 19 6.52 11.45 -3.54
N ARG A 20 6.56 10.11 -3.60
CA ARG A 20 7.08 9.38 -4.78
C ARG A 20 6.25 9.66 -6.05
N LEU A 21 4.94 9.86 -5.89
CA LEU A 21 4.07 10.26 -7.00
C LEU A 21 4.40 11.68 -7.47
N ALA A 22 4.53 12.63 -6.55
CA ALA A 22 4.86 14.02 -6.83
C ALA A 22 6.24 14.18 -7.49
N THR A 23 7.22 13.39 -7.06
CA THR A 23 8.58 13.37 -7.64
C THR A 23 8.69 12.53 -8.91
N ARG A 24 7.58 12.05 -9.47
CA ARG A 24 7.54 11.21 -10.69
C ARG A 24 8.42 9.96 -10.59
N THR A 25 8.57 9.41 -9.40
CA THR A 25 9.37 8.19 -9.16
C THR A 25 8.72 6.96 -9.79
N TYR A 26 7.38 6.93 -9.88
CA TYR A 26 6.67 5.86 -10.56
C TYR A 26 6.66 6.11 -12.07
N THR A 27 7.32 5.23 -12.81
CA THR A 27 7.33 5.23 -14.28
C THR A 27 6.21 4.36 -14.85
N LYS A 28 5.73 3.40 -14.05
CA LYS A 28 4.64 2.47 -14.41
C LYS A 28 3.57 2.47 -13.33
N LEU A 29 2.31 2.33 -13.75
CA LEU A 29 1.18 2.18 -12.83
C LEU A 29 1.38 0.99 -11.87
N ALA A 30 2.00 -0.09 -12.34
CA ALA A 30 2.27 -1.28 -11.53
C ALA A 30 3.19 -0.98 -10.32
N GLU A 31 4.12 -0.03 -10.43
CA GLU A 31 5.02 0.35 -9.33
C GLU A 31 4.25 1.09 -8.24
N PHE A 32 3.37 2.02 -8.63
CA PHE A 32 2.48 2.71 -7.70
C PHE A 32 1.51 1.76 -6.99
N VAL A 33 0.91 0.84 -7.75
CA VAL A 33 0.02 -0.20 -7.19
C VAL A 33 0.80 -1.09 -6.22
N GLY A 34 2.04 -1.48 -6.57
CA GLY A 34 2.90 -2.30 -5.71
C GLY A 34 3.16 -1.67 -4.35
N ASP A 35 3.49 -0.38 -4.30
CA ASP A 35 3.77 0.31 -3.03
C ASP A 35 2.51 0.49 -2.17
N ILE A 36 1.33 0.73 -2.79
CA ILE A 36 0.04 0.76 -2.08
C ILE A 36 -0.31 -0.63 -1.51
N THR A 37 -0.12 -1.70 -2.28
CA THR A 37 -0.37 -3.07 -1.80
C THR A 37 0.56 -3.43 -0.65
N LYS A 38 1.86 -3.12 -0.76
CA LYS A 38 2.83 -3.32 0.34
C LYS A 38 2.41 -2.59 1.63
N MET A 39 1.86 -1.38 1.53
CA MET A 39 1.35 -0.66 2.70
C MET A 39 0.24 -1.44 3.42
N PHE A 40 -0.72 -2.02 2.68
CA PHE A 40 -1.78 -2.85 3.28
C PHE A 40 -1.24 -4.17 3.83
N ASP A 41 -0.36 -4.85 3.09
CA ASP A 41 0.23 -6.12 3.51
C ASP A 41 1.06 -5.98 4.78
N ASN A 42 1.87 -4.92 4.87
CA ASN A 42 2.60 -4.59 6.08
C ASN A 42 1.64 -4.32 7.25
N CYS A 43 0.54 -3.60 7.00
CA CYS A 43 -0.47 -3.39 8.04
C CYS A 43 -1.00 -4.73 8.58
N ARG A 44 -1.35 -5.68 7.71
CA ARG A 44 -1.83 -7.02 8.13
C ARG A 44 -0.75 -7.87 8.79
N TYR A 45 0.49 -7.73 8.36
CA TYR A 45 1.61 -8.51 8.91
C TYR A 45 1.97 -8.10 10.34
N TYR A 46 2.00 -6.80 10.62
CA TYR A 46 2.47 -6.28 11.91
C TYR A 46 1.37 -6.09 12.96
N ASN A 47 0.10 -6.03 12.54
CA ASN A 47 -1.01 -5.79 13.45
C ASN A 47 -1.87 -7.04 13.64
N PRO A 48 -2.48 -7.25 14.83
CA PRO A 48 -3.44 -8.32 15.04
C PRO A 48 -4.60 -8.25 14.03
N PRO A 49 -5.10 -9.39 13.51
CA PRO A 49 -6.17 -9.42 12.52
C PRO A 49 -7.44 -8.65 12.95
N GLU A 50 -7.76 -8.68 14.24
CA GLU A 50 -8.96 -8.04 14.80
C GLU A 50 -8.78 -6.54 15.08
N SER A 51 -7.56 -6.03 14.90
CA SER A 51 -7.23 -4.63 15.18
C SER A 51 -7.99 -3.67 14.27
N THR A 52 -8.23 -2.47 14.78
CA THR A 52 -8.81 -1.37 14.00
C THR A 52 -7.93 -1.00 12.80
N PHE A 53 -6.61 -1.18 12.91
CA PHE A 53 -5.66 -0.91 11.82
C PHE A 53 -5.88 -1.84 10.62
N VAL A 54 -6.03 -3.15 10.86
CA VAL A 54 -6.30 -4.14 9.80
C VAL A 54 -7.64 -3.84 9.13
N LYS A 55 -8.70 -3.59 9.91
CA LYS A 55 -10.03 -3.22 9.38
C LYS A 55 -9.98 -1.97 8.50
N CYS A 56 -9.23 -0.95 8.93
CA CYS A 56 -9.03 0.26 8.12
C CYS A 56 -8.29 -0.04 6.82
N ALA A 57 -7.26 -0.89 6.84
CA ALA A 57 -6.53 -1.29 5.65
C ALA A 57 -7.43 -2.02 4.63
N GLU A 58 -8.32 -2.90 5.07
CA GLU A 58 -9.27 -3.61 4.22
C GLU A 58 -10.27 -2.66 3.52
N VAL A 59 -10.79 -1.68 4.26
CA VAL A 59 -11.70 -0.65 3.71
C VAL A 59 -10.99 0.21 2.67
N LEU A 60 -9.75 0.62 2.97
CA LEU A 60 -8.93 1.41 2.06
C LEU A 60 -8.55 0.62 0.81
N GLU A 61 -8.16 -0.65 0.95
CA GLU A 61 -7.83 -1.52 -0.18
C GLU A 61 -9.03 -1.73 -1.10
N THR A 62 -10.21 -1.98 -0.54
CA THR A 62 -11.45 -2.11 -1.31
C THR A 62 -11.74 -0.84 -2.11
N SER A 63 -11.63 0.31 -1.47
CA SER A 63 -11.82 1.62 -2.12
C SER A 63 -10.78 1.87 -3.21
N PHE A 64 -9.52 1.48 -2.99
CA PHE A 64 -8.44 1.60 -3.95
C PHE A 64 -8.68 0.73 -5.19
N VAL A 65 -9.06 -0.54 -5.00
CA VAL A 65 -9.35 -1.46 -6.11
C VAL A 65 -10.50 -0.95 -6.98
N GLN A 66 -11.56 -0.40 -6.38
CA GLN A 66 -12.66 0.21 -7.11
C GLN A 66 -12.19 1.40 -7.97
N LYS A 67 -11.41 2.31 -7.39
CA LYS A 67 -10.85 3.46 -8.11
C LYS A 67 -9.88 3.03 -9.22
N LEU A 68 -9.06 2.01 -8.98
CA LEU A 68 -8.12 1.48 -9.98
C LEU A 68 -8.85 0.84 -11.16
N LYS A 69 -9.94 0.10 -10.91
CA LYS A 69 -10.79 -0.46 -11.97
C LYS A 69 -11.41 0.64 -12.82
N ALA A 70 -12.01 1.66 -12.18
CA ALA A 70 -12.59 2.81 -12.88
C ALA A 70 -11.54 3.56 -13.70
N PHE A 71 -10.34 3.79 -13.15
CA PHE A 71 -9.24 4.43 -13.85
C PHE A 71 -8.81 3.66 -15.11
N LYS A 72 -8.73 2.32 -15.02
CA LYS A 72 -8.39 1.46 -16.17
C LYS A 72 -9.48 1.41 -17.23
N ALA A 73 -10.75 1.53 -16.85
CA ALA A 73 -11.87 1.55 -17.79
C ALA A 73 -12.00 2.87 -18.55
N ASN A 74 -11.48 3.97 -17.97
CA ASN A 74 -11.53 5.31 -18.56
C ASN A 74 -10.29 5.65 -19.42
N ARG A 75 -9.49 4.65 -19.78
CA ARG A 75 -8.30 4.78 -20.64
C ARG A 75 -8.45 3.90 -21.87
#